data_AF-A0A448X386-F1
#
_entry.id   AF-A0A448X386-F1
#
_cell.length_a   1.000
_cell.length_b   1.000
_cell.length_c   1.000
_cell.angle_alpha   90.00
_cell.angle_beta   90.00
_cell.angle_gamma   90.00
#
_symmetry.space_group_name_H-M   'P 1'
#
loop_
_entity.id
_entity.type
_entity.pdbx_description
1 polymer ?
#
loop_
_entity_poly.entity_id
_entity_poly.type
_entity_poly.pdbx_seq_one_letter_code
_entity_poly.pdbx_strand_id
1 'polypeptide(L)'
;MDLVFQYTYTTARGQRERSESSVAPTNSGGNAPLAGYGYGLPISRLYAKYFNGHLNLASVEGYGTDALVYLKRHAAEADEVLPVFNRTSAKYYGLVGLPVADWSHPQYTTGIHKP
;
A
#
# COMPACT_ATOMS: atom_id res chain seq x y z
N MET A 1 3.75 8.82 4.52
CA MET A 1 4.29 7.82 3.56
C MET A 1 3.29 6.70 3.26
N ASP A 2 2.14 6.64 3.94
CA ASP A 2 1.22 5.48 3.88
C ASP A 2 0.52 5.27 2.53
N LEU A 3 0.40 6.35 1.74
CA LEU A 3 -0.28 6.34 0.45
C LEU A 3 0.33 5.35 -0.55
N VAL A 4 1.66 5.11 -0.49
CA VAL A 4 2.36 4.18 -1.41
C VAL A 4 1.99 2.71 -1.18
N PHE A 5 1.38 2.38 -0.06
CA PHE A 5 0.84 1.05 0.24
C PHE A 5 -0.64 0.93 -0.09
N GLN A 6 -1.30 2.00 -0.55
CA GLN A 6 -2.65 1.90 -1.04
C GLN A 6 -2.65 1.25 -2.42
N TYR A 7 -3.52 0.26 -2.60
CA TYR A 7 -3.73 -0.37 -3.90
C TYR A 7 -4.06 0.68 -4.96
N THR A 8 -3.51 0.50 -6.17
CA THR A 8 -3.69 1.36 -7.34
C THR A 8 -3.07 2.76 -7.26
N TYR A 9 -2.46 3.13 -6.13
CA TYR A 9 -1.71 4.37 -6.04
C TYR A 9 -0.42 4.27 -6.88
N THR A 10 -0.21 5.25 -7.74
CA THR A 10 0.98 5.34 -8.59
C THR A 10 1.24 6.78 -8.99
N THR A 11 2.51 7.16 -9.10
CA THR A 11 2.94 8.45 -9.63
C THR A 11 3.28 8.38 -11.12
N ALA A 12 3.35 7.18 -11.70
CA ALA A 12 3.55 6.99 -13.13
C ALA A 12 2.30 7.46 -13.90
N ARG A 13 2.39 8.63 -14.50
CA ARG A 13 1.32 9.22 -15.33
C ARG A 13 1.39 8.66 -16.76
N GLY A 14 0.24 8.40 -17.37
CA GLY A 14 0.14 8.25 -18.84
C GLY A 14 0.51 6.89 -19.45
N GLN A 15 0.46 5.78 -18.72
CA GLN A 15 0.74 4.45 -19.30
C GLN A 15 -0.48 3.52 -19.45
N ARG A 16 -1.65 3.88 -18.88
CA ARG A 16 -2.87 3.06 -18.99
C ARG A 16 -3.35 2.88 -20.44
N GLU A 17 -3.20 3.89 -21.29
CA GLU A 17 -3.74 3.86 -22.66
C GLU A 17 -2.82 3.17 -23.68
N ARG A 18 -1.54 2.93 -23.34
CA ARG A 18 -0.58 2.31 -24.29
C ARG A 18 -0.39 0.81 -24.08
N SER A 19 -0.92 0.24 -22.99
CA SER A 19 -0.65 -1.14 -22.57
C SER A 19 -1.85 -2.09 -22.60
N GLU A 20 -3.05 -1.63 -22.95
CA GLU A 20 -4.18 -2.55 -23.23
C GLU A 20 -3.92 -3.42 -24.48
N SER A 21 -3.01 -2.98 -25.37
CA SER A 21 -2.56 -3.74 -26.54
C SER A 21 -1.41 -4.71 -26.26
N SER A 22 -0.88 -4.77 -25.03
CA SER A 22 0.26 -5.63 -24.67
C SER A 22 -0.10 -6.72 -23.66
N VAL A 23 -1.31 -7.29 -23.76
CA VAL A 23 -1.63 -8.58 -23.14
C VAL A 23 -1.07 -9.70 -24.03
N ALA A 24 0.25 -9.78 -24.16
CA ALA A 24 0.93 -10.90 -24.81
C ALA A 24 1.93 -11.50 -23.82
N PRO A 25 1.81 -12.80 -23.48
CA PRO A 25 2.81 -13.50 -22.70
C PRO A 25 3.93 -13.89 -23.67
N THR A 26 4.86 -12.98 -23.95
CA THR A 26 5.93 -13.29 -24.89
C THR A 26 7.29 -13.01 -24.28
N ASN A 27 8.10 -14.07 -24.25
CA ASN A 27 9.55 -14.12 -24.04
C ASN A 27 10.33 -13.29 -25.08
N SER A 28 9.96 -12.04 -25.31
CA SER A 28 10.59 -11.11 -26.24
C SER A 28 10.78 -9.79 -25.51
N GLY A 29 12.02 -9.30 -25.43
CA GLY A 29 12.46 -8.12 -24.68
C GLY A 29 11.80 -6.79 -25.06
N GLY A 30 10.49 -6.71 -24.92
CA GLY A 30 9.69 -5.50 -24.99
C GLY A 30 9.68 -4.83 -23.62
N ASN A 31 10.18 -3.60 -23.57
CA ASN A 31 10.26 -2.78 -22.36
C ASN A 31 8.85 -2.52 -21.78
N ALA A 32 8.35 -3.44 -20.97
CA ALA A 32 7.15 -3.24 -20.18
C ALA A 32 7.38 -2.07 -19.20
N PRO A 33 6.36 -1.25 -18.93
CA PRO A 33 6.37 -0.27 -17.85
C PRO A 33 6.96 -0.86 -16.56
N LEU A 34 8.01 -0.23 -16.00
CA LEU A 34 8.50 -0.64 -14.67
C LEU A 34 7.49 -0.29 -13.55
N ALA A 35 6.71 0.78 -13.76
CA ALA A 35 5.71 1.27 -12.82
C ALA A 35 4.42 1.64 -13.57
N GLY A 36 3.28 1.71 -12.85
CA GLY A 36 2.01 2.10 -13.46
C GLY A 36 0.78 1.51 -12.78
N TYR A 37 0.85 0.23 -12.38
CA TYR A 37 -0.33 -0.43 -11.83
C TYR A 37 -0.58 -0.14 -10.34
N GLY A 38 0.46 0.19 -9.57
CA GLY A 38 0.31 0.52 -8.15
C GLY A 38 0.00 -0.69 -7.24
N TYR A 39 0.37 -1.92 -7.64
CA TYR A 39 0.18 -3.13 -6.84
C TYR A 39 1.47 -3.67 -6.21
N GLY A 40 2.65 -3.28 -6.71
CA GLY A 40 3.93 -3.85 -6.30
C GLY A 40 4.18 -3.75 -4.79
N LEU A 41 4.29 -2.54 -4.25
CA LEU A 41 4.54 -2.30 -2.83
C LEU A 41 3.48 -2.93 -1.89
N PRO A 42 2.17 -2.75 -2.12
CA PRO A 42 1.15 -3.42 -1.30
C PRO A 42 1.28 -4.95 -1.29
N ILE A 43 1.52 -5.57 -2.46
CA ILE A 43 1.66 -7.03 -2.58
C ILE A 43 2.97 -7.52 -1.95
N SER A 44 4.10 -6.86 -2.20
CA SER A 44 5.37 -7.21 -1.56
C SER A 44 5.28 -7.18 -0.03
N ARG A 45 4.54 -6.21 0.53
CA ARG A 45 4.29 -6.15 1.98
C ARG A 45 3.43 -7.31 2.47
N LEU A 46 2.46 -7.80 1.68
CA LEU A 46 1.70 -9.01 2.01
C LEU A 46 2.59 -10.25 2.01
N TYR A 47 3.46 -10.41 1.02
CA TYR A 47 4.41 -11.54 0.97
C TYR A 47 5.32 -11.60 2.19
N ALA A 48 5.87 -10.45 2.61
CA ALA A 48 6.68 -10.40 3.83
C ALA A 48 5.86 -10.76 5.07
N LYS A 49 4.62 -10.24 5.19
CA LYS A 49 3.73 -10.51 6.33
C LYS A 49 3.22 -11.95 6.40
N TYR A 50 3.14 -12.64 5.26
CA TYR A 50 2.59 -13.99 5.20
C TYR A 50 3.31 -14.94 6.16
N PHE A 51 4.64 -14.88 6.23
CA PHE A 51 5.46 -15.66 7.16
C PHE A 51 5.93 -14.83 8.37
N ASN A 52 5.01 -14.06 8.95
CA ASN A 52 5.26 -13.28 10.17
C ASN A 52 6.40 -12.23 10.05
N GLY A 53 6.72 -11.80 8.82
CA GLY A 53 7.69 -10.76 8.53
C GLY A 53 7.05 -9.37 8.32
N HIS A 54 7.82 -8.45 7.73
CA HIS A 54 7.33 -7.08 7.45
C HIS A 54 8.13 -6.39 6.34
N LEU A 55 7.52 -5.38 5.69
CA LEU A 55 8.18 -4.48 4.75
C LEU A 55 7.91 -3.04 5.18
N ASN A 56 8.98 -2.30 5.46
CA ASN A 56 8.97 -0.89 5.87
C ASN A 56 9.70 -0.03 4.84
N LEU A 57 9.21 1.19 4.65
CA LEU A 57 9.88 2.22 3.85
C LEU A 57 10.25 3.39 4.75
N ALA A 58 11.51 3.80 4.71
CA ALA A 58 12.03 5.00 5.35
C ALA A 58 12.55 5.94 4.27
N SER A 59 12.02 7.16 4.19
CA SER A 59 12.37 8.11 3.14
C SER A 59 12.85 9.42 3.74
N VAL A 60 13.89 9.98 3.15
CA VAL A 60 14.40 11.32 3.45
C VAL A 60 14.31 12.12 2.16
N GLU A 61 13.44 13.11 2.14
CA GLU A 61 13.21 13.97 0.98
C GLU A 61 14.53 14.65 0.55
N GLY A 62 14.79 14.63 -0.76
CA GLY A 62 16.03 15.16 -1.33
C GLY A 62 17.27 14.27 -1.18
N TYR A 63 17.19 13.16 -0.45
CA TYR A 63 18.32 12.23 -0.27
C TYR A 63 18.05 10.85 -0.87
N GLY A 64 16.97 10.19 -0.45
CA GLY A 64 16.70 8.82 -0.89
C GLY A 64 15.59 8.11 -0.11
N THR A 65 15.42 6.82 -0.39
CA THR A 65 14.45 5.96 0.29
C THR A 65 15.04 4.57 0.52
N ASP A 66 15.00 4.12 1.76
CA ASP A 66 15.36 2.78 2.18
C ASP A 66 14.13 1.88 2.26
N ALA A 67 14.24 0.69 1.69
CA ALA A 67 13.22 -0.36 1.78
C ALA A 67 13.78 -1.53 2.61
N LEU A 68 13.19 -1.77 3.78
CA LEU A 68 13.65 -2.79 4.72
C LEU A 68 12.66 -3.95 4.76
N VAL A 69 13.15 -5.16 4.45
CA VAL A 69 12.39 -6.41 4.53
C VAL A 69 12.86 -7.19 5.76
N TYR A 70 11.92 -7.45 6.67
CA TYR A 70 12.12 -8.23 7.88
C TYR A 70 11.53 -9.61 7.69
N LEU A 71 12.35 -10.65 7.90
CA LEU A 71 11.94 -12.04 7.81
C LEU A 71 12.31 -12.79 9.09
N LYS A 72 11.62 -13.89 9.33
CA LYS A 72 11.98 -14.80 10.42
C LYS A 72 13.26 -15.54 10.07
N ARG A 73 14.19 -15.57 11.02
CA ARG A 73 15.46 -16.30 10.89
C ARG A 73 15.24 -17.82 10.99
N HIS A 74 14.31 -18.25 11.84
CA HIS A 74 14.01 -19.65 12.10
C HIS A 74 12.68 -20.03 11.44
N ALA A 75 12.68 -21.13 10.69
CA ALA A 75 11.48 -21.61 9.99
C ALA A 75 10.33 -21.96 10.94
N ALA A 76 10.63 -22.41 12.15
CA ALA A 76 9.63 -22.71 13.18
C ALA A 76 8.90 -21.46 13.72
N GLU A 77 9.40 -20.25 13.44
CA GLU A 77 8.75 -18.99 13.79
C GLU A 77 8.05 -18.33 12.58
N ALA A 78 8.26 -18.90 11.38
CA ALA A 78 7.77 -18.43 10.10
C ALA A 78 6.37 -18.99 9.83
N ASP A 79 5.47 -18.81 10.80
CA ASP A 79 4.08 -19.26 10.71
C ASP A 79 3.28 -18.41 9.72
N GLU A 80 2.30 -19.05 9.08
CA GLU A 80 1.39 -18.39 8.15
C GLU A 80 0.40 -17.47 8.88
N VAL A 81 0.32 -16.22 8.43
CA VAL A 81 -0.65 -15.24 8.92
C VAL A 81 -1.84 -15.18 7.99
N LEU A 82 -2.88 -15.95 8.30
CA LEU A 82 -4.10 -16.03 7.50
C LEU A 82 -5.20 -15.09 8.03
N PRO A 83 -5.96 -14.41 7.15
CA PRO A 83 -7.13 -13.66 7.55
C PRO A 83 -8.24 -14.62 8.01
N VAL A 84 -8.71 -14.45 9.24
CA VAL A 84 -9.82 -15.24 9.81
C VAL A 84 -11.10 -14.41 9.81
N PHE A 85 -12.14 -14.91 9.14
CA PHE A 85 -13.46 -14.29 9.20
C PHE A 85 -14.13 -14.62 10.54
N ASN A 86 -14.45 -13.59 11.32
CA ASN A 86 -15.13 -13.70 12.61
C ASN A 86 -15.99 -12.46 12.89
N ARG A 87 -16.63 -12.41 14.06
CA ARG A 87 -17.48 -11.27 14.45
C ARG A 87 -16.74 -9.93 14.49
N THR A 88 -15.43 -9.94 14.74
CA THR A 88 -14.59 -8.74 14.72
C THR A 88 -14.29 -8.29 13.30
N SER A 89 -13.87 -9.20 12.41
CA SER A 89 -13.61 -8.88 11.00
C SER A 89 -14.88 -8.43 10.26
N ALA A 90 -16.04 -9.02 10.58
CA ALA A 90 -17.32 -8.66 9.98
C ALA A 90 -17.70 -7.19 10.24
N LYS A 91 -17.33 -6.62 11.40
CA LYS A 91 -17.58 -5.21 11.72
C LYS A 91 -16.87 -4.24 10.79
N TYR A 92 -15.73 -4.63 10.20
CA TYR A 92 -15.02 -3.79 9.22
C TYR A 92 -15.78 -3.62 7.91
N TYR A 93 -16.68 -4.56 7.59
CA TYR A 93 -17.49 -4.54 6.36
C TYR A 93 -18.94 -4.08 6.60
N GLY A 94 -19.38 -3.99 7.86
CA GLY A 94 -20.68 -3.44 8.19
C GLY A 94 -20.77 -1.95 7.81
N LEU A 95 -21.99 -1.41 7.76
CA LEU A 95 -22.23 0.04 7.65
C LEU A 95 -21.68 0.75 8.90
N VAL A 96 -20.38 1.03 8.88
CA VAL A 96 -19.76 1.99 9.79
C VAL A 96 -20.17 3.35 9.25
N GLY A 97 -20.84 4.16 10.08
CA GLY A 97 -21.10 5.57 9.75
C GLY A 97 -19.79 6.27 9.39
N LEU A 98 -19.87 7.41 8.69
CA LEU A 98 -18.68 8.20 8.33
C LEU A 98 -17.74 8.31 9.55
N PRO A 99 -16.50 7.79 9.47
CA PRO A 99 -15.61 7.77 10.62
C PRO A 99 -15.36 9.21 11.08
N VAL A 100 -15.75 9.51 12.32
CA VAL A 100 -15.45 10.78 12.98
C VAL A 100 -13.99 10.72 13.41
N ALA A 101 -13.22 11.74 13.07
CA ALA A 101 -11.81 11.79 13.44
C ALA A 101 -11.64 11.96 14.95
N ASP A 102 -10.77 11.15 15.56
CA ASP A 102 -10.43 11.24 16.98
C ASP A 102 -9.60 12.49 17.34
N TRP A 103 -9.03 13.15 16.33
CA TRP A 103 -8.16 14.31 16.50
C TRP A 103 -8.71 15.55 15.81
N SER A 104 -8.38 16.73 16.35
CA SER A 104 -8.75 18.01 15.76
C SER A 104 -8.13 18.17 14.37
N HIS A 105 -8.95 18.47 13.38
CA HIS A 105 -8.47 18.79 12.04
C HIS A 105 -8.29 20.32 11.90
N PRO A 106 -7.06 20.80 11.63
CA PRO A 106 -6.78 22.25 11.57
C PRO A 106 -7.51 22.96 10.43
N GLN A 107 -8.06 22.23 9.46
CA GLN A 107 -8.78 22.79 8.31
C GLN A 107 -10.20 23.27 8.65
N TYR A 108 -10.71 22.99 9.85
CA TYR A 108 -12.05 23.45 10.29
C TYR A 108 -11.99 24.57 11.36
N THR A 109 -10.81 24.99 11.82
CA THR A 109 -10.67 25.94 12.94
C THR A 109 -10.30 27.38 12.56
N THR A 110 -10.01 27.68 11.28
CA THR A 110 -9.71 29.05 10.83
C THR A 110 -10.99 29.75 10.37
N GLY A 111 -11.95 29.89 11.28
CA GLY A 111 -13.26 30.48 11.00
C GLY A 111 -13.74 31.43 12.09
N ILE A 112 -12.82 32.12 12.79
CA ILE A 112 -13.19 33.15 13.77
C ILE A 112 -12.36 34.42 13.54
N HIS A 113 -13.05 35.38 12.95
CA HIS A 113 -12.99 36.84 13.14
C HIS A 113 -11.71 37.60 12.80
N LYS A 114 -11.83 38.49 11.80
CA LYS A 114 -11.13 39.78 11.81
C LYS A 114 -12.14 40.89 11.41
N PRO A 115 -12.34 41.92 12.25
CA PRO A 115 -12.97 43.15 11.80
C PRO A 115 -12.05 43.94 10.84
#